data_AF-A0A453KQ80-F1
#
_entry.id   AF-A0A453KQ80-F1
#
_cell.length_a   1.000
_cell.length_b   1.000
_cell.length_c   1.000
_cell.angle_alpha   90.00
_cell.angle_beta   90.00
_cell.angle_gamma   90.00
#
_symmetry.space_group_name_H-M   'P 1'
#
loop_
_entity.id
_entity.type
_entity.pdbx_description
1 polymer ?
#
loop_
_entity_poly.entity_id
_entity_poly.type
_entity_poly.pdbx_seq_one_letter_code
_entity_poly.pdbx_strand_id
1 'polypeptide(L)'
;VFEPLVRVLRLVDGDIKPLMAWLYGGLVKAEREMKDAFSNLERNYKDTMAIVDKKMNGRLDSPLHMAAYVLNPHYSYADSSIFIIANEGF
;
A
#
# COMPACT_ATOMS: atom_id res chain seq x y z
N VAL A 1 14.49 6.73 3.01
CA VAL A 1 14.01 6.09 1.76
C VAL A 1 13.30 4.77 2.02
N PHE A 2 13.96 3.69 2.46
CA PHE A 2 13.32 2.36 2.61
C PHE A 2 12.60 2.10 3.94
N GLU A 3 12.73 3.02 4.91
CA GLU A 3 12.05 2.94 6.21
C GLU A 3 10.54 2.60 6.11
N PRO A 4 9.76 3.17 5.16
CA PRO A 4 8.34 2.87 5.06
C PRO A 4 8.05 1.38 4.78
N LEU A 5 8.83 0.72 3.92
CA LEU A 5 8.69 -0.71 3.65
C LEU A 5 9.03 -1.57 4.88
N VAL A 6 10.05 -1.19 5.64
CA VAL A 6 10.42 -1.90 6.88
C VAL A 6 9.29 -1.82 7.90
N ARG A 7 8.58 -0.69 7.98
CA ARG A 7 7.39 -0.55 8.83
C ARG A 7 6.26 -1.49 8.40
N VAL A 8 6.03 -1.65 7.10
CA VAL A 8 5.04 -2.61 6.58
C VAL A 8 5.44 -4.05 6.90
N LEU A 9 6.71 -4.41 6.72
CA LEU A 9 7.19 -5.76 7.06
C LEU A 9 7.02 -6.07 8.56
N ARG A 10 7.34 -5.12 9.44
CA ARG A 10 7.11 -5.26 10.88
C ARG A 10 5.63 -5.36 11.24
N LEU A 11 4.76 -4.68 10.49
CA LEU A 11 3.31 -4.81 10.66
C LEU A 11 2.85 -6.23 10.31
N VAL A 12 3.40 -6.82 9.25
CA VAL A 12 3.10 -8.19 8.81
C VAL A 12 3.61 -9.25 9.78
N ASP A 13 4.78 -9.01 10.37
CA ASP A 13 5.47 -9.94 11.27
C ASP A 13 4.92 -9.87 12.72
N GLY A 14 4.20 -8.81 13.07
CA GLY A 14 3.64 -8.62 14.41
C GLY A 14 2.23 -9.22 14.56
N ASP A 15 2.04 -10.14 15.50
CA ASP A 15 0.77 -10.83 15.83
C ASP A 15 -0.37 -9.94 16.40
N ILE A 16 -0.29 -8.61 16.29
CA ILE A 16 -1.02 -7.69 17.19
C ILE A 16 -2.34 -7.14 16.58
N LYS A 17 -2.58 -7.22 15.26
CA LYS A 17 -3.83 -6.71 14.62
C LYS A 17 -4.31 -7.61 13.46
N PRO A 18 -5.63 -7.64 13.14
CA PRO A 18 -6.12 -8.32 11.95
C PRO A 18 -5.51 -7.67 10.70
N LEU A 19 -4.53 -8.36 10.13
CA LEU A 19 -3.54 -7.80 9.22
C LEU A 19 -4.10 -7.35 7.87
N MET A 20 -5.13 -8.04 7.36
CA MET A 20 -5.57 -7.88 5.97
C MET A 20 -6.05 -6.46 5.64
N ALA A 21 -6.79 -5.82 6.55
CA ALA A 21 -7.37 -4.50 6.33
C ALA A 21 -6.36 -3.34 6.48
N TRP A 22 -5.19 -3.61 7.07
CA TRP A 22 -4.14 -2.62 7.31
C TRP A 22 -2.94 -2.79 6.38
N LEU A 23 -2.72 -4.01 5.89
CA LEU A 23 -1.57 -4.36 5.07
C LEU A 23 -1.54 -3.58 3.77
N TYR A 24 -2.63 -3.62 3.00
CA TYR A 24 -2.70 -2.93 1.71
C TYR A 24 -2.59 -1.41 1.90
N GLY A 25 -3.29 -0.82 2.88
CA GLY A 25 -3.17 0.60 3.17
C GLY A 25 -1.79 1.02 3.67
N GLY A 26 -1.10 0.14 4.40
CA GLY A 26 0.31 0.32 4.78
C GLY A 26 1.24 0.35 3.58
N LEU A 27 1.01 -0.52 2.59
CA LEU A 27 1.77 -0.54 1.32
C LEU A 27 1.55 0.72 0.51
N VAL A 28 0.30 1.14 0.30
CA VAL A 28 -0.05 2.38 -0.41
C VAL A 28 0.61 3.59 0.26
N LYS A 29 0.60 3.64 1.60
CA LYS A 29 1.27 4.69 2.36
C LYS A 29 2.80 4.65 2.17
N ALA A 30 3.40 3.46 2.24
CA ALA A 30 4.84 3.29 2.08
C ALA A 30 5.30 3.71 0.67
N GLU A 31 4.53 3.38 -0.35
CA GLU A 31 4.78 3.81 -1.73
C GLU A 31 4.76 5.35 -1.86
N ARG A 32 3.75 6.02 -1.29
CA ARG A 32 3.68 7.51 -1.29
C ARG A 32 4.88 8.12 -0.57
N GLU A 33 5.21 7.64 0.63
CA GLU A 33 6.36 8.15 1.40
C GLU A 33 7.69 7.93 0.65
N MET A 34 7.83 6.84 -0.08
CA MET A 34 9.01 6.59 -0.90
C MET A 34 9.08 7.54 -2.10
N LYS A 35 7.96 7.74 -2.82
CA LYS A 35 7.88 8.69 -3.93
C LYS A 35 8.27 10.10 -3.48
N ASP A 36 7.73 10.54 -2.35
CA ASP A 36 8.05 11.85 -1.77
C ASP A 36 9.51 11.95 -1.32
N ALA A 37 10.07 10.89 -0.73
CA ALA A 37 11.48 10.85 -0.33
C ALA A 37 12.45 10.97 -1.53
N PHE A 38 11.99 10.63 -2.74
CA PHE A 38 12.71 10.81 -3.99
C PHE A 38 12.30 12.07 -4.76
N SER A 39 11.67 13.03 -4.09
CA SER A 39 11.17 14.28 -4.69
C SER A 39 10.25 14.06 -5.88
N ASN A 40 9.50 12.95 -5.88
CA ASN A 40 8.62 12.52 -6.96
C ASN A 40 9.33 12.36 -8.32
N LEU A 41 10.65 12.16 -8.30
CA LEU A 41 11.42 11.97 -9.51
C LEU A 41 11.43 10.49 -9.90
N GLU A 42 10.58 10.12 -10.85
CA GLU A 42 10.31 8.73 -11.25
C GLU A 42 11.58 7.89 -11.45
N ARG A 43 12.58 8.43 -12.17
CA ARG A 43 13.86 7.75 -12.43
C ARG A 43 14.58 7.25 -11.17
N ASN A 44 14.31 7.83 -10.01
CA ASN A 44 14.99 7.49 -8.76
C ASN A 44 14.28 6.36 -7.97
N TYR A 45 12.98 6.15 -8.19
CA TYR A 45 12.19 5.16 -7.44
C TYR A 45 11.57 4.06 -8.30
N LYS A 46 11.54 4.22 -9.62
CA LYS A 46 10.88 3.31 -10.57
C LYS A 46 11.30 1.86 -10.40
N ASP A 47 12.61 1.59 -10.40
CA ASP A 47 13.11 0.22 -10.31
C ASP A 47 12.77 -0.43 -8.98
N THR A 48 12.78 0.36 -7.91
CA THR A 48 12.39 -0.13 -6.58
C THR A 48 10.89 -0.42 -6.53
N MET A 49 10.06 0.46 -7.10
CA MET A 49 8.61 0.25 -7.15
C MET A 49 8.25 -0.98 -7.98
N ALA A 50 8.90 -1.16 -9.13
CA ALA A 50 8.69 -2.34 -9.98
C ALA A 50 8.99 -3.66 -9.25
N ILE A 51 9.97 -3.68 -8.34
CA ILE A 51 10.26 -4.86 -7.49
C ILE A 51 9.13 -5.08 -6.48
N VAL A 52 8.61 -4.02 -5.85
CA VAL A 52 7.49 -4.09 -4.91
C VAL A 52 6.23 -4.57 -5.61
N ASP A 53 5.87 -3.98 -6.74
CA ASP A 53 4.70 -4.36 -7.56
C ASP A 53 4.78 -5.83 -7.96
N LYS A 54 5.93 -6.27 -8.46
CA LYS A 54 6.17 -7.67 -8.82
C LYS A 54 6.02 -8.63 -7.63
N LYS A 55 6.37 -8.19 -6.41
CA LYS A 55 6.23 -9.00 -5.19
C LYS A 55 4.81 -9.00 -4.63
N MET A 56 4.06 -7.93 -4.87
CA MET A 56 2.66 -7.80 -4.45
C MET A 56 1.72 -8.57 -5.36
N ASN A 57 2.03 -8.64 -6.66
CA ASN A 57 1.19 -9.22 -7.71
C ASN A 57 0.63 -10.61 -7.36
N GLY A 58 -0.68 -10.73 -7.36
CA GLY A 58 -1.46 -11.93 -7.09
C GLY A 58 -1.47 -12.36 -5.62
N ARG A 59 -0.90 -11.54 -4.71
CA ARG A 59 -0.77 -11.88 -3.29
C ARG A 59 -1.39 -10.81 -2.43
N LEU A 60 -0.84 -9.59 -2.46
CA LEU A 60 -1.22 -8.49 -1.59
C LEU A 60 -2.15 -7.49 -2.28
N ASP A 61 -2.20 -7.53 -3.60
CA ASP A 61 -3.09 -6.77 -4.47
C ASP A 61 -4.31 -7.60 -4.93
N SER A 62 -4.63 -8.69 -4.21
CA SER A 62 -5.82 -9.47 -4.57
C SER A 62 -7.10 -8.68 -4.26
N PRO A 63 -8.22 -8.97 -4.96
CA PRO A 63 -9.49 -8.27 -4.73
C PRO A 63 -9.94 -8.29 -3.27
N LEU A 64 -9.59 -9.34 -2.52
CA LEU A 64 -9.90 -9.45 -1.09
C LEU A 64 -9.13 -8.42 -0.25
N HIS A 65 -7.83 -8.23 -0.51
CA HIS A 65 -7.02 -7.25 0.21
C HIS A 65 -7.41 -5.81 -0.15
N MET A 66 -7.71 -5.57 -1.43
CA MET A 66 -8.23 -4.27 -1.89
C MET A 66 -9.58 -3.95 -1.26
N ALA A 67 -10.52 -4.90 -1.26
CA ALA A 67 -11.82 -4.73 -0.60
C ALA A 67 -11.65 -4.46 0.91
N ALA A 68 -10.74 -5.17 1.58
CA ALA A 68 -10.45 -4.93 2.99
C ALA A 68 -9.89 -3.53 3.25
N TYR A 69 -9.08 -2.98 2.34
CA TYR A 69 -8.61 -1.60 2.41
C TYR A 69 -9.74 -0.58 2.20
N VAL A 70 -10.54 -0.75 1.14
CA VAL A 70 -11.65 0.15 0.81
C VAL A 70 -12.72 0.17 1.90
N LEU A 71 -13.02 -0.98 2.49
CA LEU A 71 -14.04 -1.11 3.54
C LEU A 71 -13.55 -0.71 4.93
N ASN A 72 -12.25 -0.43 5.12
CA ASN A 72 -11.72 -0.03 6.41
C ASN A 72 -12.05 1.46 6.70
N PRO A 73 -12.87 1.78 7.72
CA PRO A 73 -13.29 3.15 8.03
C PRO A 73 -12.12 4.11 8.29
N HIS A 74 -10.99 3.59 8.77
CA HIS A 74 -9.78 4.39 8.97
C HIS A 74 -9.27 5.01 7.66
N TYR A 75 -9.41 4.31 6.54
CA TYR A 75 -9.00 4.81 5.22
C TYR A 75 -10.17 5.47 4.48
N SER A 76 -11.35 4.84 4.45
CA SER A 76 -12.49 5.34 3.69
C SER A 76 -13.07 6.66 4.19
N TYR A 77 -12.99 6.94 5.49
CA TYR A 77 -13.41 8.25 6.01
C TYR A 77 -12.31 9.29 5.93
N ALA A 78 -11.04 8.87 5.85
CA ALA A 78 -9.92 9.78 5.68
C ALA A 78 -9.80 10.28 4.24
N ASP A 79 -10.12 9.43 3.26
CA ASP A 79 -10.01 9.75 1.85
C ASP A 79 -11.11 9.02 1.04
N SER A 80 -12.19 9.73 0.71
CA SER A 80 -13.28 9.17 -0.10
C SER A 80 -12.88 8.86 -1.54
N SER A 81 -11.73 9.36 -2.02
CA SER A 81 -11.26 9.07 -3.38
C SER A 81 -10.89 7.59 -3.58
N ILE A 82 -10.65 6.84 -2.50
CA ILE A 82 -10.35 5.41 -2.58
C ILE A 82 -11.48 4.59 -3.23
N PHE A 83 -12.72 5.05 -3.10
CA PHE A 83 -13.88 4.41 -3.75
C PHE A 83 -13.91 4.63 -5.26
N ILE A 84 -13.33 5.73 -5.73
CA ILE A 84 -13.21 6.05 -7.17
C ILE A 84 -12.09 5.21 -7.77
N ILE A 85 -10.94 5.15 -7.10
CA ILE A 85 -9.77 4.35 -7.54
C ILE A 85 -10.12 2.85 -7.62
N ALA A 86 -10.95 2.35 -6.70
CA ALA A 86 -11.43 0.97 -6.75
C ALA A 86 -12.39 0.67 -7.93
N ASN A 87 -13.07 1.68 -8.49
CA ASN A 87 -14.02 1.53 -9.60
C ASN A 87 -13.38 1.65 -10.98
N GLU A 88 -12.23 2.30 -11.10
CA GLU A 88 -11.50 2.43 -12.38
C GLU A 88 -10.60 1.21 -12.70
N GLY A 89 -10.54 0.25 -11.78
CA GLY A 89 -9.67 -0.91 -11.88
C GLY A 89 -8.25 -0.57 -11.46
N PHE A 90 -7.71 -1.35 -10.53
CA PHE A 90 -6.29 -1.39 -10.23
C PHE A 90 -5.55 -2.21 -11.30
#